data_AF-A0A395CYP3-F1
#
_entry.id   AF-A0A395CYP3-F1
#
_cell.length_a   1.000
_cell.length_b   1.000
_cell.length_c   1.000
_cell.angle_alpha   90.00
_cell.angle_beta   90.00
_cell.angle_gamma   90.00
#
_symmetry.space_group_name_H-M   'P 1'
#
loop_
_entity.id
_entity.type
_entity.pdbx_description
1 polymer ?
#
loop_
_entity_poly.entity_id
_entity_poly.type
_entity_poly.pdbx_seq_one_letter_code
_entity_poly.pdbx_strand_id
1 'polypeptide(L)'
;MCWKSLSSAQTTPASAGIQRSALSVVIPGSLRDRCKRFAILLLLCHKRTLILCQLCKMQWRRTMARPRGFDPDAAVRTAMTLFWRRGYDAVSFDMLVDEIGASRKGLYALWPDKQALFVAAMRIYRQIVGDHFLHDLEREDAGLAELMAFWSKFESGARRPGWSGCLIMRTTTDRIAAESEVAVEIETYLERLSEAFENALRGALRRGEIPSDSPVHIRACQAFAVVTACSAIGSFEGFSPRCGGLIEAGRAACSVPLRAQTAQPSHRVSKRR
;
A
#
# COMPACT_ATOMS: atom_id res chain seq x y z
N MET A 1 -29.78 54.45 17.86
CA MET A 1 -30.49 53.93 16.68
C MET A 1 -31.23 52.66 17.09
N CYS A 2 -32.54 52.64 16.85
CA CYS A 2 -33.58 51.63 17.17
C CYS A 2 -33.12 50.15 17.16
N TRP A 3 -33.32 49.40 18.25
CA TRP A 3 -34.52 48.61 18.68
C TRP A 3 -34.57 47.19 18.04
N LYS A 4 -34.31 46.15 18.86
CA LYS A 4 -35.25 45.08 19.35
C LYS A 4 -35.47 43.94 18.34
N SER A 5 -35.61 42.66 18.69
CA SER A 5 -35.69 41.85 19.92
C SER A 5 -35.60 40.35 19.48
N LEU A 6 -35.00 39.42 20.25
CA LEU A 6 -35.67 38.33 21.03
C LEU A 6 -36.84 37.63 20.29
N SER A 7 -37.05 36.30 20.29
CA SER A 7 -36.57 35.18 21.11
C SER A 7 -36.91 33.84 20.37
N SER A 8 -36.11 32.78 20.54
CA SER A 8 -36.43 31.54 21.30
C SER A 8 -37.36 30.48 20.67
N ALA A 9 -36.91 29.22 20.85
CA ALA A 9 -37.68 28.00 21.12
C ALA A 9 -38.08 27.08 19.94
N GLN A 10 -37.28 25.99 19.83
CA GLN A 10 -37.64 24.57 19.74
C GLN A 10 -39.05 24.17 19.24
N THR A 11 -39.08 23.21 18.30
CA THR A 11 -39.87 21.95 18.39
C THR A 11 -39.58 21.04 17.17
N THR A 12 -39.16 19.80 17.42
CA THR A 12 -39.36 18.60 16.56
C THR A 12 -40.83 18.14 16.64
N PRO A 13 -41.31 17.03 15.99
CA PRO A 13 -40.90 16.26 14.81
C PRO A 13 -42.09 16.08 13.83
N ALA A 14 -41.98 15.30 12.73
CA ALA A 14 -43.01 14.31 12.32
C ALA A 14 -42.75 13.67 10.94
N SER A 15 -42.85 12.35 10.97
CA SER A 15 -43.12 11.41 9.89
C SER A 15 -44.49 11.63 9.21
N ALA A 16 -44.55 11.44 7.90
CA ALA A 16 -45.67 10.88 7.11
C ALA A 16 -45.23 10.97 5.64
N GLY A 17 -45.41 9.97 4.78
CA GLY A 17 -46.62 9.19 4.63
C GLY A 17 -46.96 9.25 3.15
N ILE A 18 -46.86 8.09 2.51
CA ILE A 18 -47.13 7.79 1.12
C ILE A 18 -48.51 8.32 0.68
N GLN A 19 -48.59 8.98 -0.47
CA GLN A 19 -49.79 8.93 -1.31
C GLN A 19 -49.44 8.60 -2.77
N ARG A 20 -50.16 7.60 -3.26
CA ARG A 20 -50.14 7.06 -4.62
C ARG A 20 -50.90 8.00 -5.55
N SER A 21 -50.39 8.16 -6.76
CA SER A 21 -51.23 8.34 -7.94
C SER A 21 -50.65 7.51 -9.08
N ALA A 22 -51.53 6.73 -9.69
CA ALA A 22 -51.24 5.73 -10.70
C ALA A 22 -51.09 6.36 -12.08
N LEU A 23 -50.08 5.96 -12.83
CA LEU A 23 -50.09 5.94 -14.29
C LEU A 23 -49.49 4.63 -14.76
N SER A 24 -50.37 3.79 -15.31
CA SER A 24 -50.11 2.51 -15.92
C SER A 24 -49.51 2.70 -17.32
N VAL A 25 -48.31 2.17 -17.55
CA VAL A 25 -47.81 1.84 -18.89
C VAL A 25 -47.11 0.48 -18.86
N VAL A 26 -47.79 -0.48 -19.50
CA VAL A 26 -47.37 -1.69 -20.22
C VAL A 26 -45.89 -2.12 -20.10
N ILE A 27 -45.65 -3.29 -19.49
CA ILE A 27 -44.38 -4.03 -19.52
C ILE A 27 -44.64 -5.42 -20.15
N PRO A 28 -43.93 -5.83 -21.22
CA PRO A 28 -44.08 -7.16 -21.78
C PRO A 28 -43.28 -8.23 -21.01
N GLY A 29 -43.98 -9.33 -20.68
CA GLY A 29 -43.53 -10.70 -21.00
C GLY A 29 -42.33 -11.30 -20.28
N SER A 30 -42.56 -11.79 -19.07
CA SER A 30 -42.06 -13.07 -18.52
C SER A 30 -40.65 -13.60 -18.91
N LEU A 31 -39.69 -13.37 -18.01
CA LEU A 31 -38.44 -14.14 -17.89
C LEU A 31 -38.57 -15.39 -16.99
N ARG A 32 -39.79 -15.91 -16.84
CA ARG A 32 -40.11 -17.07 -16.00
C ARG A 32 -40.76 -18.16 -16.85
N ASP A 33 -40.07 -18.62 -17.89
CA ASP A 33 -40.43 -19.88 -18.60
C ASP A 33 -39.29 -20.51 -19.42
N ARG A 34 -38.06 -19.99 -19.34
CA ARG A 34 -36.90 -20.56 -20.06
C ARG A 34 -36.10 -21.61 -19.29
N CYS A 35 -36.48 -21.94 -18.05
CA CYS A 35 -35.77 -22.94 -17.23
C CYS A 35 -36.29 -24.39 -17.36
N LYS A 36 -37.20 -24.70 -18.28
CA LYS A 36 -37.74 -26.07 -18.42
C LYS A 36 -37.46 -26.77 -19.75
N ARG A 37 -36.67 -26.17 -20.66
CA ARG A 37 -36.33 -26.80 -21.97
C ARG A 37 -34.87 -27.20 -22.15
N PHE A 38 -34.01 -27.05 -21.14
CA PHE A 38 -32.58 -27.42 -21.22
C PHE A 38 -32.22 -28.76 -20.56
N ALA A 39 -33.21 -29.59 -20.21
CA ALA A 39 -33.00 -30.87 -19.51
C ALA A 39 -33.13 -32.13 -20.40
N ILE A 40 -33.44 -32.01 -21.70
CA ILE A 40 -33.62 -33.19 -22.59
C ILE A 40 -32.78 -33.05 -23.88
N LEU A 41 -31.53 -32.62 -23.73
CA LEU A 41 -30.52 -32.65 -24.79
C LEU A 41 -29.11 -32.94 -24.24
N LEU A 42 -29.04 -33.51 -23.04
CA LEU A 42 -27.79 -33.86 -22.34
C LEU A 42 -27.39 -35.34 -22.46
N LEU A 43 -28.09 -36.15 -23.27
CA LEU A 43 -27.81 -37.59 -23.40
C LEU A 43 -27.29 -38.06 -24.78
N LEU A 44 -26.98 -37.15 -25.70
CA LEU A 44 -26.43 -37.51 -27.03
C LEU A 44 -25.22 -36.68 -27.47
N CYS A 45 -24.42 -36.14 -26.54
CA CYS A 45 -23.24 -35.34 -26.90
C CYS A 45 -21.98 -35.69 -26.10
N HIS A 46 -21.73 -36.98 -25.84
CA HIS A 46 -20.55 -37.41 -25.10
C HIS A 46 -19.32 -37.76 -25.97
N LYS A 47 -19.34 -37.55 -27.30
CA LYS A 47 -18.16 -37.85 -28.15
C LYS A 47 -17.76 -36.79 -29.19
N ARG A 48 -18.45 -35.65 -29.31
CA ARG A 48 -18.10 -34.61 -30.32
C ARG A 48 -17.63 -33.26 -29.78
N THR A 49 -17.64 -33.06 -28.46
CA THR A 49 -17.35 -31.75 -27.83
C THR A 49 -15.85 -31.48 -27.60
N LEU A 50 -14.97 -32.46 -27.81
CA LEU A 50 -13.52 -32.26 -27.61
C LEU A 50 -12.84 -31.49 -28.76
N ILE A 51 -13.43 -31.48 -29.97
CA ILE A 51 -12.82 -30.83 -31.14
C ILE A 51 -13.07 -29.31 -31.14
N LEU A 52 -14.23 -28.85 -30.68
CA LEU A 52 -14.57 -27.43 -30.60
C LEU A 52 -13.81 -26.68 -29.48
N CYS A 53 -13.45 -27.37 -28.39
CA CYS A 53 -12.59 -26.80 -27.34
C CYS A 53 -11.13 -26.62 -27.81
N GLN A 54 -10.65 -27.50 -28.67
CA GLN A 54 -9.30 -27.41 -29.28
C GLN A 54 -9.22 -26.25 -30.29
N LEU A 55 -10.26 -26.06 -31.12
CA LEU A 55 -10.29 -24.94 -32.08
C LEU A 55 -10.43 -23.57 -31.40
N CYS A 56 -11.20 -23.47 -30.31
CA CYS A 56 -11.27 -22.25 -29.51
C CYS A 56 -9.93 -21.96 -28.79
N LYS A 57 -9.25 -22.97 -28.24
CA LYS A 57 -7.89 -22.84 -27.67
C LYS A 57 -6.84 -22.48 -28.73
N MET A 58 -6.98 -22.96 -29.98
CA MET A 58 -6.07 -22.64 -31.07
C MET A 58 -6.32 -21.26 -31.70
N GLN A 59 -7.57 -20.78 -31.75
CA GLN A 59 -7.88 -19.41 -32.19
C GLN A 59 -7.55 -18.37 -31.11
N TRP A 60 -7.78 -18.65 -29.82
CA TRP A 60 -7.36 -17.76 -28.73
C TRP A 60 -5.84 -17.61 -28.63
N ARG A 61 -5.07 -18.66 -28.99
CA ARG A 61 -3.60 -18.58 -29.08
C ARG A 61 -3.10 -17.75 -30.28
N ARG A 62 -3.94 -17.49 -31.27
CA ARG A 62 -3.59 -16.72 -32.48
C ARG A 62 -3.86 -15.21 -32.37
N THR A 63 -4.62 -14.76 -31.37
CA THR A 63 -4.83 -13.32 -31.08
C THR A 63 -3.83 -12.77 -30.06
N MET A 64 -2.98 -13.62 -29.47
CA MET A 64 -1.79 -13.16 -28.77
C MET A 64 -0.78 -12.68 -29.81
N ALA A 65 -0.54 -11.37 -29.80
CA ALA A 65 0.48 -10.68 -30.56
C ALA A 65 1.76 -11.52 -30.68
N ARG A 66 2.43 -11.42 -31.85
CA ARG A 66 3.78 -11.93 -32.13
C ARG A 66 4.60 -11.95 -30.84
N PRO A 67 5.28 -13.08 -30.48
CA PRO A 67 5.99 -13.20 -29.22
C PRO A 67 6.78 -11.93 -28.96
N ARG A 68 6.44 -11.22 -27.88
CA ARG A 68 7.17 -10.03 -27.47
C ARG A 68 8.61 -10.49 -27.31
N GLY A 69 9.56 -9.75 -27.87
CA GLY A 69 10.98 -10.10 -27.73
C GLY A 69 11.51 -10.04 -26.30
N PHE A 70 10.65 -9.77 -25.30
CA PHE A 70 11.00 -9.64 -23.89
C PHE A 70 9.80 -10.02 -22.99
N ASP A 71 10.11 -10.40 -21.75
CA ASP A 71 9.12 -10.66 -20.69
C ASP A 71 8.74 -9.33 -19.99
N PRO A 72 7.46 -8.90 -20.03
CA PRO A 72 6.99 -7.69 -19.37
C PRO A 72 7.29 -7.64 -17.87
N ASP A 73 7.16 -8.76 -17.15
CA ASP A 73 7.32 -8.76 -15.70
C ASP A 73 8.80 -8.61 -15.33
N ALA A 74 9.69 -9.29 -16.08
CA ALA A 74 11.13 -9.11 -15.95
C ALA A 74 11.57 -7.68 -16.32
N ALA A 75 10.95 -7.08 -17.34
CA ALA A 75 11.22 -5.70 -17.74
C ALA A 75 10.89 -4.71 -16.61
N VAL A 76 9.71 -4.83 -15.97
CA VAL A 76 9.34 -3.95 -14.85
C VAL A 76 10.28 -4.13 -13.66
N ARG A 77 10.67 -5.36 -13.31
CA ARG A 77 11.63 -5.61 -12.21
C ARG A 77 13.02 -5.01 -12.50
N THR A 78 13.46 -5.08 -13.76
CA THR A 78 14.72 -4.48 -14.20
C THR A 78 14.65 -2.96 -14.12
N ALA A 79 13.58 -2.36 -14.67
CA ALA A 79 13.31 -0.93 -14.56
C ALA A 79 13.24 -0.46 -13.11
N MET A 80 12.52 -1.20 -12.25
CA MET A 80 12.41 -0.92 -10.81
C MET A 80 13.79 -0.87 -10.15
N THR A 81 14.66 -1.82 -10.43
CA THR A 81 16.03 -1.85 -9.87
C THR A 81 16.84 -0.65 -10.35
N LEU A 82 16.72 -0.27 -11.63
CA LEU A 82 17.41 0.88 -12.20
C LEU A 82 16.94 2.19 -11.55
N PHE A 83 15.62 2.40 -11.47
CA PHE A 83 15.01 3.55 -10.80
C PHE A 83 15.35 3.60 -9.31
N TRP A 84 15.35 2.46 -8.62
CA TRP A 84 15.71 2.39 -7.21
C TRP A 84 17.15 2.83 -6.95
N ARG A 85 18.07 2.49 -7.86
CA ARG A 85 19.49 2.87 -7.75
C ARG A 85 19.76 4.31 -8.16
N ARG A 86 19.08 4.83 -9.18
CA ARG A 86 19.42 6.13 -9.81
C ARG A 86 18.41 7.26 -9.56
N GLY A 87 17.19 6.94 -9.11
CA GLY A 87 16.08 7.90 -9.05
C GLY A 87 15.38 8.05 -10.40
N TYR A 88 14.23 8.74 -10.43
CA TYR A 88 13.42 8.85 -11.65
C TYR A 88 14.07 9.76 -12.70
N ASP A 89 14.58 10.92 -12.29
CA ASP A 89 15.08 11.96 -13.19
C ASP A 89 16.38 11.53 -13.90
N ALA A 90 17.26 10.81 -13.19
CA ALA A 90 18.55 10.37 -13.75
C ALA A 90 18.43 9.19 -14.73
N VAL A 91 17.26 8.55 -14.84
CA VAL A 91 17.03 7.43 -15.76
C VAL A 91 16.35 7.94 -17.03
N SER A 92 16.99 7.70 -18.18
CA SER A 92 16.45 8.00 -19.50
C SER A 92 15.73 6.78 -20.06
N PHE A 93 14.84 6.99 -21.02
CA PHE A 93 14.17 5.88 -21.68
C PHE A 93 15.15 4.98 -22.45
N ASP A 94 16.24 5.54 -22.95
CA ASP A 94 17.29 4.78 -23.65
C ASP A 94 18.04 3.86 -22.70
N MET A 95 18.37 4.33 -21.49
CA MET A 95 18.93 3.45 -20.45
C MET A 95 17.98 2.30 -20.11
N LEU A 96 16.66 2.54 -20.10
CA LEU A 96 15.67 1.49 -19.87
C LEU A 96 15.63 0.47 -21.02
N VAL A 97 15.68 0.94 -22.27
CA VAL A 97 15.77 0.09 -23.47
C VAL A 97 17.01 -0.82 -23.39
N ASP A 98 18.17 -0.23 -23.08
CA ASP A 98 19.44 -0.93 -23.02
C ASP A 98 19.49 -1.94 -21.86
N GLU A 99 19.11 -1.53 -20.65
CA GLU A 99 19.15 -2.37 -19.45
C GLU A 99 18.13 -3.52 -19.51
N ILE A 100 16.94 -3.28 -20.07
CA ILE A 100 15.91 -4.32 -20.23
C ILE A 100 16.26 -5.27 -21.39
N GLY A 101 17.04 -4.81 -22.37
CA GLY A 101 17.32 -5.56 -23.61
C GLY A 101 16.09 -5.68 -24.52
N ALA A 102 15.16 -4.72 -24.45
CA ALA A 102 13.93 -4.71 -25.22
C ALA A 102 13.96 -3.64 -26.32
N SER A 103 13.24 -3.85 -27.42
CA SER A 103 13.08 -2.77 -28.42
C SER A 103 12.27 -1.60 -27.85
N ARG A 104 12.67 -0.36 -28.18
CA ARG A 104 11.94 0.87 -27.80
C ARG A 104 10.44 0.81 -28.14
N LYS A 105 10.11 0.33 -29.33
CA LYS A 105 8.70 0.13 -29.77
C LYS A 105 7.95 -0.86 -28.87
N GLY A 106 8.63 -1.91 -28.42
CA GLY A 106 8.05 -2.92 -27.53
C GLY A 106 7.73 -2.37 -26.14
N LEU A 107 8.63 -1.55 -25.57
CA LEU A 107 8.38 -0.87 -24.29
C LEU A 107 7.23 0.12 -24.41
N TYR A 108 7.23 0.99 -25.43
CA TYR A 108 6.15 1.98 -25.63
C TYR A 108 4.78 1.35 -25.89
N ALA A 109 4.73 0.13 -26.44
CA ALA A 109 3.48 -0.59 -26.62
C ALA A 109 2.82 -1.02 -25.29
N LEU A 110 3.57 -1.08 -24.19
CA LEU A 110 3.06 -1.47 -22.86
C LEU A 110 3.03 -0.31 -21.87
N TRP A 111 4.05 0.54 -21.93
CA TRP A 111 4.19 1.72 -21.10
C TRP A 111 4.39 2.93 -22.01
N PRO A 112 3.33 3.71 -22.28
CA PRO A 112 3.35 4.79 -23.26
C PRO A 112 4.44 5.84 -23.02
N ASP A 113 4.90 5.98 -21.78
CA ASP A 113 5.98 6.88 -21.39
C ASP A 113 6.79 6.31 -20.21
N LYS A 114 7.81 7.06 -19.78
CA LYS A 114 8.67 6.70 -18.64
C LYS A 114 7.89 6.67 -17.32
N GLN A 115 6.91 7.56 -17.15
CA GLN A 115 6.09 7.65 -15.94
C GLN A 115 5.24 6.39 -15.76
N ALA A 116 4.59 5.91 -16.83
CA ALA A 116 3.79 4.69 -16.79
C ALA A 116 4.61 3.46 -16.39
N LEU A 117 5.85 3.33 -16.90
CA LEU A 117 6.76 2.26 -16.50
C LEU A 117 7.25 2.45 -15.05
N PHE A 118 7.46 3.68 -14.63
CA PHE A 118 7.85 4.00 -13.25
C PHE A 118 6.75 3.68 -12.23
N VAL A 119 5.49 4.03 -12.51
CA VAL A 119 4.33 3.67 -11.68
C VAL A 119 4.21 2.14 -11.60
N ALA A 120 4.39 1.42 -12.72
CA ALA A 120 4.41 -0.04 -12.70
C ALA A 120 5.55 -0.60 -11.82
N ALA A 121 6.74 0.00 -11.89
CA ALA A 121 7.86 -0.35 -11.03
C ALA A 121 7.59 -0.08 -9.54
N MET A 122 6.96 1.04 -9.20
CA MET A 122 6.55 1.36 -7.82
C MET A 122 5.55 0.33 -7.29
N ARG A 123 4.58 -0.11 -8.10
CA ARG A 123 3.62 -1.15 -7.71
C ARG A 123 4.30 -2.47 -7.37
N ILE A 124 5.22 -2.94 -8.23
CA ILE A 124 6.00 -4.16 -7.97
C ILE A 124 6.86 -3.99 -6.72
N TYR A 125 7.50 -2.83 -6.54
CA TYR A 125 8.27 -2.55 -5.34
C TYR A 125 7.42 -2.64 -4.07
N ARG A 126 6.22 -2.03 -4.06
CA ARG A 126 5.29 -2.09 -2.92
C ARG A 126 4.83 -3.51 -2.63
N GLN A 127 4.61 -4.34 -3.65
CA GLN A 127 4.28 -5.76 -3.46
C GLN A 127 5.44 -6.49 -2.79
N ILE A 128 6.66 -6.35 -3.30
CA ILE A 128 7.86 -6.99 -2.73
C ILE A 128 8.06 -6.57 -1.27
N VAL A 129 7.98 -5.26 -0.97
CA VAL A 129 8.15 -4.78 0.41
C VAL A 129 7.02 -5.26 1.29
N GLY A 130 5.79 -5.21 0.80
CA GLY A 130 4.61 -5.70 1.50
C GLY A 130 4.73 -7.16 1.90
N ASP A 131 5.02 -8.03 0.95
CA ASP A 131 5.11 -9.48 1.15
C ASP A 131 6.29 -9.85 2.06
N HIS A 132 7.40 -9.13 1.98
CA HIS A 132 8.62 -9.48 2.71
C HIS A 132 8.69 -8.88 4.13
N PHE A 133 8.24 -7.63 4.29
CA PHE A 133 8.40 -6.87 5.53
C PHE A 133 7.10 -6.66 6.27
N LEU A 134 6.00 -6.33 5.58
CA LEU A 134 4.77 -5.89 6.23
C LEU A 134 3.80 -7.02 6.53
N HIS A 135 3.84 -8.10 5.75
CA HIS A 135 2.94 -9.24 5.88
C HIS A 135 2.82 -9.76 7.32
N ASP A 136 3.94 -9.93 8.02
CA ASP A 136 3.94 -10.45 9.39
C ASP A 136 3.29 -9.46 10.37
N LEU A 137 3.46 -8.15 10.15
CA LEU A 137 2.88 -7.09 10.97
C LEU A 137 1.38 -6.90 10.71
N GLU A 138 0.89 -7.26 9.53
CA GLU A 138 -0.50 -7.12 9.09
C GLU A 138 -1.41 -8.23 9.61
N ARG A 139 -0.84 -9.31 10.15
CA ARG A 139 -1.62 -10.42 10.71
C ARG A 139 -2.42 -9.98 11.93
N GLU A 140 -3.60 -10.53 12.11
CA GLU A 140 -4.48 -10.22 13.26
C GLU A 140 -3.82 -10.57 14.61
N ASP A 141 -2.99 -11.61 14.61
CA ASP A 141 -2.22 -12.09 15.73
C ASP A 141 -0.80 -11.51 15.80
N ALA A 142 -0.47 -10.46 15.04
CA ALA A 142 0.84 -9.81 15.15
C ALA A 142 1.00 -9.09 16.50
N GLY A 143 2.22 -9.06 17.03
CA GLY A 143 2.54 -8.19 18.16
C GLY A 143 4.02 -7.96 18.34
N LEU A 144 4.53 -7.98 19.59
CA LEU A 144 5.87 -7.50 19.88
C LEU A 144 6.97 -8.34 19.19
N ALA A 145 6.77 -9.66 19.10
CA ALA A 145 7.70 -10.54 18.40
C ALA A 145 7.84 -10.18 16.92
N GLU A 146 6.72 -9.96 16.22
CA GLU A 146 6.70 -9.59 14.80
C GLU A 146 7.30 -8.19 14.57
N LEU A 147 7.05 -7.24 15.48
CA LEU A 147 7.68 -5.92 15.47
C LEU A 147 9.22 -6.03 15.58
N MET A 148 9.72 -6.84 16.51
CA MET A 148 11.17 -7.03 16.67
C MET A 148 11.78 -7.78 15.47
N ALA A 149 11.04 -8.74 14.89
CA ALA A 149 11.44 -9.43 13.68
C ALA A 149 11.51 -8.47 12.49
N PHE A 150 10.55 -7.56 12.32
CA PHE A 150 10.58 -6.50 11.31
C PHE A 150 11.88 -5.69 11.42
N TRP A 151 12.20 -5.17 12.61
CA TRP A 151 13.40 -4.33 12.79
C TRP A 151 14.70 -5.11 12.54
N SER A 152 14.73 -6.40 12.89
CA SER A 152 15.86 -7.28 12.61
C SER A 152 16.02 -7.54 11.10
N LYS A 153 14.92 -7.81 10.38
CA LYS A 153 14.91 -7.96 8.93
C LYS A 153 15.31 -6.65 8.24
N PHE A 154 14.77 -5.52 8.68
CA PHE A 154 15.07 -4.20 8.13
C PHE A 154 16.56 -3.85 8.29
N GLU A 155 17.14 -4.06 9.48
CA GLU A 155 18.57 -3.84 9.70
C GLU A 155 19.44 -4.74 8.82
N SER A 156 19.12 -6.03 8.77
CA SER A 156 19.85 -7.00 7.93
C SER A 156 19.82 -6.62 6.46
N GLY A 157 18.64 -6.22 5.95
CA GLY A 157 18.49 -5.72 4.58
C GLY A 157 19.25 -4.43 4.34
N ALA A 158 19.19 -3.49 5.29
CA ALA A 158 19.86 -2.20 5.17
C ALA A 158 21.39 -2.34 5.15
N ARG A 159 21.96 -3.30 5.87
CA ARG A 159 23.40 -3.58 5.89
C ARG A 159 23.93 -4.28 4.64
N ARG A 160 23.07 -4.75 3.72
CA ARG A 160 23.52 -5.42 2.49
C ARG A 160 24.26 -4.43 1.58
N PRO A 161 25.34 -4.87 0.90
CA PRO A 161 26.01 -4.04 -0.11
C PRO A 161 25.03 -3.55 -1.18
N GLY A 162 25.08 -2.26 -1.51
CA GLY A 162 24.22 -1.65 -2.52
C GLY A 162 22.80 -1.32 -2.05
N TRP A 163 22.49 -1.44 -0.75
CA TRP A 163 21.24 -0.90 -0.21
C TRP A 163 21.15 0.59 -0.49
N SER A 164 20.08 0.99 -1.18
CA SER A 164 19.84 2.36 -1.65
C SER A 164 18.59 2.95 -1.02
N GLY A 165 18.32 2.61 0.24
CA GLY A 165 17.12 3.06 0.94
C GLY A 165 15.84 2.45 0.35
N CYS A 166 14.75 3.23 0.39
CA CYS A 166 13.45 2.85 -0.16
C CYS A 166 13.17 3.61 -1.46
N LEU A 167 12.75 2.90 -2.52
CA LEU A 167 12.37 3.53 -3.79
C LEU A 167 11.32 4.62 -3.57
N ILE A 168 10.25 4.32 -2.82
CA ILE A 168 9.15 5.27 -2.55
C ILE A 168 9.66 6.51 -1.81
N MET A 169 10.46 6.32 -0.74
CA MET A 169 10.98 7.46 0.02
C MET A 169 11.93 8.32 -0.81
N ARG A 170 12.71 7.73 -1.71
CA ARG A 170 13.51 8.50 -2.67
C ARG A 170 12.61 9.33 -3.59
N THR A 171 11.53 8.73 -4.08
CA THR A 171 10.59 9.43 -4.98
C THR A 171 9.94 10.64 -4.31
N THR A 172 9.69 10.63 -3.00
CA THR A 172 9.05 11.78 -2.32
C THR A 172 9.79 13.11 -2.44
N THR A 173 11.08 13.10 -2.78
CA THR A 173 11.88 14.31 -3.01
C THR A 173 12.02 14.67 -4.49
N ASP A 174 11.60 13.79 -5.39
CA ASP A 174 11.66 14.00 -6.84
C ASP A 174 10.46 14.85 -7.30
N ARG A 175 10.63 15.62 -8.38
CA ARG A 175 9.53 16.45 -8.94
C ARG A 175 8.32 15.62 -9.36
N ILE A 176 8.55 14.38 -9.79
CA ILE A 176 7.52 13.44 -10.22
C ILE A 176 6.54 13.06 -9.09
N ALA A 177 6.90 13.29 -7.82
CA ALA A 177 6.01 12.99 -6.68
C ALA A 177 4.68 13.75 -6.72
N ALA A 178 4.63 14.90 -7.41
CA ALA A 178 3.42 15.70 -7.55
C ALA A 178 2.46 15.17 -8.64
N GLU A 179 2.91 14.24 -9.49
CA GLU A 179 2.04 13.61 -10.49
C GLU A 179 1.05 12.68 -9.78
N SER A 180 -0.23 12.79 -10.13
CA SER A 180 -1.33 12.14 -9.39
C SER A 180 -1.15 10.62 -9.26
N GLU A 181 -0.74 9.95 -10.32
CA GLU A 181 -0.52 8.50 -10.29
C GLU A 181 0.65 8.10 -9.38
N VAL A 182 1.68 8.95 -9.27
CA VAL A 182 2.83 8.69 -8.40
C VAL A 182 2.50 9.01 -6.95
N ALA A 183 1.78 10.10 -6.70
CA ALA A 183 1.30 10.48 -5.38
C ALA A 183 0.45 9.36 -4.76
N VAL A 184 -0.48 8.77 -5.53
CA VAL A 184 -1.29 7.63 -5.08
C VAL A 184 -0.44 6.46 -4.64
N GLU A 185 0.63 6.12 -5.37
CA GLU A 185 1.52 5.01 -5.01
C GLU A 185 2.34 5.31 -3.76
N ILE A 186 2.75 6.56 -3.56
CA ILE A 186 3.41 7.03 -2.33
C ILE A 186 2.45 6.91 -1.14
N GLU A 187 1.26 7.51 -1.24
CA GLU A 187 0.24 7.50 -0.19
C GLU A 187 -0.13 6.08 0.21
N THR A 188 -0.44 5.22 -0.78
CA THR A 188 -0.77 3.81 -0.53
C THR A 188 0.34 3.07 0.22
N TYR A 189 1.61 3.36 -0.07
CA TYR A 189 2.73 2.75 0.65
C TYR A 189 2.84 3.24 2.09
N LEU A 190 2.72 4.56 2.29
CA LEU A 190 2.87 5.17 3.61
C LEU A 190 1.73 4.79 4.55
N GLU A 191 0.50 4.77 4.04
CA GLU A 191 -0.70 4.33 4.77
C GLU A 191 -0.52 2.88 5.21
N ARG A 192 -0.23 1.97 4.28
CA ARG A 192 -0.02 0.54 4.58
C ARG A 192 1.09 0.32 5.62
N LEU A 193 2.22 1.04 5.49
CA LEU A 193 3.32 0.95 6.45
C LEU A 193 2.88 1.41 7.85
N SER A 194 2.17 2.53 7.94
CA SER A 194 1.66 3.07 9.21
C SER A 194 0.64 2.13 9.85
N GLU A 195 -0.30 1.61 9.07
CA GLU A 195 -1.33 0.66 9.52
C GLU A 195 -0.73 -0.65 10.01
N ALA A 196 0.29 -1.19 9.33
CA ALA A 196 0.97 -2.41 9.74
C ALA A 196 1.61 -2.29 11.13
N PHE A 197 2.30 -1.16 11.40
CA PHE A 197 2.85 -0.89 12.74
C PHE A 197 1.76 -0.72 13.80
N GLU A 198 0.69 0.01 13.47
CA GLU A 198 -0.40 0.23 14.40
C GLU A 198 -1.13 -1.10 14.73
N ASN A 199 -1.35 -1.95 13.73
CA ASN A 199 -1.96 -3.27 13.90
C ASN A 199 -1.15 -4.13 14.88
N ALA A 200 0.15 -4.30 14.64
CA ALA A 200 1.00 -5.11 15.50
C ALA A 200 1.10 -4.52 16.92
N LEU A 201 1.21 -3.19 17.07
CA LEU A 201 1.21 -2.58 18.41
C LEU A 201 -0.12 -2.77 19.15
N ARG A 202 -1.25 -2.71 18.45
CA ARG A 202 -2.56 -3.03 19.04
C ARG A 202 -2.64 -4.51 19.44
N GLY A 203 -2.08 -5.42 18.66
CA GLY A 203 -1.97 -6.83 19.01
C GLY A 203 -1.11 -7.06 20.25
N ALA A 204 0.07 -6.44 20.32
CA ALA A 204 0.93 -6.47 21.51
C ALA A 204 0.20 -5.95 22.77
N LEU A 205 -0.61 -4.89 22.64
CA LEU A 205 -1.44 -4.37 23.72
C LEU A 205 -2.49 -5.40 24.18
N ARG A 206 -3.23 -6.00 23.24
CA ARG A 206 -4.26 -7.02 23.53
C ARG A 206 -3.68 -8.24 24.25
N ARG A 207 -2.44 -8.62 23.91
CA ARG A 207 -1.73 -9.75 24.53
C ARG A 207 -1.04 -9.40 25.85
N GLY A 208 -1.05 -8.14 26.28
CA GLY A 208 -0.40 -7.69 27.50
C GLY A 208 1.13 -7.64 27.42
N GLU A 209 1.70 -7.59 26.20
CA GLU A 209 3.16 -7.51 25.98
C GLU A 209 3.71 -6.10 26.17
N ILE A 210 2.83 -5.10 26.07
CA ILE A 210 3.10 -3.71 26.41
C ILE A 210 2.08 -3.21 27.44
N PRO A 211 2.42 -2.18 28.25
CA PRO A 211 1.51 -1.64 29.26
C PRO A 211 0.14 -1.25 28.69
N SER A 212 -0.92 -1.49 29.45
CA SER A 212 -2.32 -1.24 29.03
C SER A 212 -2.64 0.24 28.74
N ASP A 213 -1.84 1.17 29.28
CA ASP A 213 -1.94 2.61 29.05
C ASP A 213 -1.00 3.12 27.93
N SER A 214 -0.36 2.20 27.19
CA SER A 214 0.56 2.57 26.11
C SER A 214 -0.14 3.39 25.03
N PRO A 215 0.43 4.56 24.64
CA PRO A 215 -0.13 5.37 23.57
C PRO A 215 0.21 4.75 22.20
N VAL A 216 -0.54 3.70 21.82
CA VAL A 216 -0.26 2.87 20.64
C VAL A 216 -0.09 3.69 19.36
N HIS A 217 -1.00 4.63 19.10
CA HIS A 217 -0.92 5.47 17.90
C HIS A 217 0.37 6.28 17.84
N ILE A 218 0.79 6.90 18.96
CA ILE A 218 2.04 7.67 19.02
C ILE A 218 3.26 6.78 18.76
N ARG A 219 3.28 5.58 19.35
CA ARG A 219 4.35 4.60 19.15
C ARG A 219 4.41 4.11 17.69
N ALA A 220 3.25 3.90 17.06
CA ALA A 220 3.17 3.53 15.66
C ALA A 220 3.71 4.65 14.77
N CYS A 221 3.30 5.90 15.01
CA CYS A 221 3.84 7.07 14.31
C CYS A 221 5.36 7.20 14.49
N GLN A 222 5.89 6.93 15.69
CA GLN A 222 7.33 6.93 15.95
C GLN A 222 8.06 5.85 15.15
N ALA A 223 7.58 4.61 15.18
CA ALA A 223 8.15 3.50 14.42
C ALA A 223 8.12 3.77 12.91
N PHE A 224 6.98 4.24 12.40
CA PHE A 224 6.81 4.67 11.01
C PHE A 224 7.79 5.79 10.62
N ALA A 225 7.88 6.85 11.44
CA ALA A 225 8.78 7.98 11.19
C ALA A 225 10.25 7.54 11.16
N VAL A 226 10.63 6.61 12.02
CA VAL A 226 11.99 6.05 12.05
C VAL A 226 12.29 5.26 10.77
N VAL A 227 11.39 4.36 10.34
CA VAL A 227 11.60 3.56 9.11
C VAL A 227 11.74 4.47 7.90
N THR A 228 10.86 5.46 7.77
CA THR A 228 10.85 6.40 6.64
C THR A 228 12.09 7.28 6.64
N ALA A 229 12.50 7.83 7.78
CA ALA A 229 13.73 8.61 7.93
C ALA A 229 14.99 7.78 7.62
N CYS A 230 15.09 6.56 8.16
CA CYS A 230 16.22 5.68 7.89
C CYS A 230 16.30 5.30 6.42
N SER A 231 15.15 5.04 5.79
CA SER A 231 15.06 4.72 4.36
C SER A 231 15.42 5.91 3.48
N ALA A 232 15.03 7.14 3.86
CA ALA A 232 15.39 8.35 3.14
C ALA A 232 16.90 8.63 3.22
N ILE A 233 17.50 8.53 4.42
CA ILE A 233 18.96 8.67 4.61
C ILE A 233 19.71 7.62 3.78
N GLY A 234 19.26 6.37 3.84
CA GLY A 234 19.84 5.26 3.08
C GLY A 234 19.84 5.48 1.57
N SER A 235 18.89 6.27 1.05
CA SER A 235 18.84 6.62 -0.37
C SER A 235 19.99 7.51 -0.82
N PHE A 236 20.62 8.28 0.09
CA PHE A 236 21.70 9.21 -0.25
C PHE A 236 23.09 8.65 0.04
N GLU A 237 23.27 8.01 1.19
CA GLU A 237 24.58 7.58 1.69
C GLU A 237 24.71 6.07 1.93
N GLY A 238 23.64 5.30 1.66
CA GLY A 238 23.58 3.89 2.03
C GLY A 238 23.48 3.71 3.55
N PHE A 239 23.88 2.54 4.06
CA PHE A 239 23.82 2.29 5.50
C PHE A 239 24.93 3.04 6.25
N SER A 240 24.54 3.84 7.24
CA SER A 240 25.45 4.62 8.08
C SER A 240 25.18 4.39 9.57
N PRO A 241 26.09 4.82 10.48
CA PRO A 241 25.83 4.78 11.92
C PRO A 241 24.53 5.51 12.33
N ARG A 242 24.10 6.51 11.56
CA ARG A 242 22.82 7.20 11.77
C ARG A 242 21.64 6.26 11.55
N CYS A 243 21.68 5.43 10.51
CA CYS A 243 20.69 4.37 10.29
C CYS A 243 20.63 3.39 11.47
N GLY A 244 21.79 2.98 11.99
CA GLY A 244 21.86 2.10 13.16
C GLY A 244 21.17 2.69 14.40
N GLY A 245 21.44 3.97 14.71
CA GLY A 245 20.78 4.66 15.82
C GLY A 245 19.27 4.85 15.62
N LEU A 246 18.83 5.15 14.40
CA LEU A 246 17.42 5.23 14.06
C LEU A 246 16.72 3.89 14.26
N ILE A 247 17.26 2.80 13.74
CA ILE A 247 16.69 1.46 13.89
C ILE A 247 16.50 1.10 15.36
N GLU A 248 17.48 1.42 16.22
CA GLU A 248 17.36 1.17 17.66
C GLU A 248 16.28 2.04 18.31
N ALA A 249 16.15 3.31 17.91
CA ALA A 249 15.05 4.16 18.34
C ALA A 249 13.67 3.60 17.92
N GLY A 250 13.60 3.01 16.72
CA GLY A 250 12.41 2.33 16.22
C GLY A 250 12.03 1.10 17.05
N ARG A 251 13.02 0.27 17.42
CA ARG A 251 12.80 -0.85 18.35
C ARG A 251 12.28 -0.36 19.70
N ALA A 252 12.91 0.66 20.25
CA ALA A 252 12.54 1.24 21.54
C ALA A 252 11.10 1.81 21.54
N ALA A 253 10.67 2.42 20.42
CA ALA A 253 9.29 2.87 20.26
C ALA A 253 8.28 1.71 20.37
N CYS A 254 8.67 0.51 19.95
CA CYS A 254 7.81 -0.68 20.00
C CYS A 254 7.85 -1.45 21.34
N SER A 255 8.99 -1.56 22.01
CA SER A 255 9.21 -2.60 23.03
C SER A 255 9.15 -2.18 24.50
N VAL A 256 9.27 -0.91 24.87
CA VAL A 256 9.47 -0.52 26.29
C VAL A 256 8.78 0.83 26.64
N PRO A 257 8.36 1.09 27.91
CA PRO A 257 7.63 2.30 28.28
C PRO A 257 8.46 3.57 28.04
N LEU A 258 7.85 4.59 27.44
CA LEU A 258 8.26 5.99 27.66
C LEU A 258 8.09 6.27 29.16
N ARG A 259 9.03 5.85 30.01
CA ARG A 259 8.99 6.17 31.44
C ARG A 259 9.12 7.69 31.59
N ALA A 260 8.01 8.32 31.98
CA ALA A 260 7.94 9.51 32.83
C ALA A 260 9.00 10.59 32.55
N GLN A 261 8.85 11.32 31.46
CA GLN A 261 9.36 12.69 31.42
C GLN A 261 8.25 13.58 32.00
N THR A 262 8.61 14.39 33.00
CA THR A 262 7.78 15.35 33.77
C THR A 262 7.01 14.83 34.99
N ALA A 263 7.74 14.47 36.05
CA ALA A 263 7.38 14.86 37.42
C ALA A 263 8.64 14.88 38.29
N GLN A 264 9.45 15.94 38.17
CA GLN A 264 10.48 16.26 39.16
C GLN A 264 9.77 17.01 40.30
N PRO A 265 9.74 16.49 41.55
CA PRO A 265 9.24 17.26 42.67
C PRO A 265 10.18 18.44 42.88
N SER A 266 9.67 19.66 42.79
CA SER A 266 10.43 20.84 43.17
C SER A 266 10.87 20.69 44.62
N HIS A 267 12.19 20.64 44.83
CA HIS A 267 12.77 20.75 46.16
C HIS A 267 12.30 22.07 46.78
N ARG A 268 11.39 21.99 47.75
CA ARG A 268 11.18 23.06 48.72
C ARG A 268 12.49 23.29 49.44
N VAL A 269 13.16 24.39 49.12
CA VAL A 269 14.23 24.95 49.93
C VAL A 269 13.61 25.41 51.25
N SER A 270 13.68 24.59 52.29
CA SER A 270 13.49 25.08 53.65
C SER A 270 14.76 25.81 54.08
N LYS A 271 14.76 27.14 54.03
CA LYS A 271 15.65 27.93 54.88
C LYS A 271 14.86 28.37 56.10
N ARG A 272 15.05 27.63 57.19
CA ARG A 272 14.89 28.13 58.56
C ARG A 272 16.27 28.57 59.04
N ARG A 273 16.45 29.86 59.26
CA ARG A 273 17.09 30.54 60.40
C ARG A 273 17.37 31.98 60.02
#